data_AF-A0AAD0NGN2-F1
#
_entry.id   AF-A0AAD0NGN2-F1
#
_cell.length_a   1.000
_cell.length_b   1.000
_cell.length_c   1.000
_cell.angle_alpha   90.00
_cell.angle_beta   90.00
_cell.angle_gamma   90.00
#
_symmetry.space_group_name_H-M   'P 1'
#
loop_
_entity.id
_entity.type
_entity.pdbx_description
1 polymer ?
#
loop_
_entity_poly.entity_id
_entity_poly.type
_entity_poly.pdbx_seq_one_letter_code
_entity_poly.pdbx_strand_id
1 'polypeptide(L)'
;MCTFITVFLPTTLAHDTAAAVFSRSGRCLFAQASPSLQAAVGPGWQPWLSAAHCDCGTALASLRAEPAWAGDAERWRKKGWSEAKIARALAEQLARHEQDQQLRREEALGDACQWLQRIDALLGAGAARIGLLVRDYDGSVGARQPAPPERRWSRAQLAAADLLAFEPGTLQWIERG
;
A
#
# COMPACT_ATOMS: atom_id res chain seq x y z
N MET A 1 10.36 -11.44 0.52
CA MET A 1 10.18 -10.01 0.82
C MET A 1 8.76 -9.82 1.31
N CYS A 2 8.55 -9.06 2.39
CA CYS A 2 7.22 -8.67 2.85
C CYS A 2 7.06 -7.16 2.76
N THR A 3 5.92 -6.68 2.28
CA THR A 3 5.60 -5.26 2.22
C THR A 3 4.92 -4.83 3.51
N PHE A 4 5.31 -3.66 4.02
CA PHE A 4 4.68 -3.03 5.18
C PHE A 4 4.34 -1.58 4.87
N ILE A 5 3.21 -1.14 5.42
CA ILE A 5 2.79 0.25 5.40
C ILE A 5 3.07 0.83 6.80
N THR A 6 4.08 1.69 6.85
CA THR A 6 4.43 2.47 8.04
C THR A 6 3.70 3.81 8.01
N VAL A 7 3.03 4.13 9.12
CA VAL A 7 2.33 5.38 9.37
C VAL A 7 3.13 6.18 10.39
N PHE A 8 3.50 7.40 10.05
CA PHE A 8 4.21 8.33 10.93
C PHE A 8 3.21 9.31 11.51
N LEU A 9 3.09 9.28 12.84
CA LEU A 9 2.17 10.13 13.58
C LEU A 9 2.97 11.11 14.45
N PRO A 10 2.50 12.36 14.61
CA PRO A 10 3.17 13.30 15.49
C PRO A 10 3.07 12.79 16.93
N THR A 11 4.14 12.92 17.72
CA THR A 11 4.16 12.45 19.12
C THR A 11 3.20 13.21 20.03
N THR A 12 2.70 14.36 19.58
CA THR A 12 1.64 15.14 20.24
C THR A 12 0.25 14.55 20.06
N LEU A 13 0.04 13.65 19.09
CA LEU A 13 -1.22 12.93 18.92
C LEU A 13 -1.27 11.75 19.89
N ALA A 14 -2.31 11.72 20.72
CA ALA A 14 -2.52 10.63 21.67
C ALA A 14 -2.66 9.28 20.93
N HIS A 15 -1.92 8.27 21.40
CA HIS A 15 -1.93 6.94 20.80
C HIS A 15 -3.33 6.33 20.75
N ASP A 16 -4.10 6.41 21.85
CA ASP A 16 -5.44 5.83 21.92
C ASP A 16 -6.38 6.41 20.87
N THR A 17 -6.26 7.71 20.59
CA THR A 17 -7.00 8.39 19.53
C THR A 17 -6.63 7.83 18.16
N ALA A 18 -5.33 7.67 17.88
CA ALA A 18 -4.87 7.08 16.63
C ALA A 18 -5.29 5.61 16.50
N ALA A 19 -5.14 4.81 17.56
CA ALA A 19 -5.53 3.41 17.58
C ALA A 19 -7.03 3.22 17.34
N ALA A 20 -7.87 4.09 17.91
CA ALA A 20 -9.31 4.08 17.68
C ALA A 20 -9.68 4.37 16.21
N VAL A 21 -8.91 5.19 15.49
CA VAL A 21 -9.14 5.42 14.05
C VAL A 21 -8.87 4.15 13.25
N PHE A 22 -7.78 3.43 13.53
CA PHE A 22 -7.44 2.22 12.79
C PHE A 22 -8.39 1.06 13.12
N SER A 23 -8.76 0.88 14.39
CA SER A 23 -9.59 -0.24 14.83
C SER A 23 -11.00 -0.24 14.24
N ARG A 24 -11.60 0.94 14.04
CA ARG A 24 -12.92 1.10 13.37
C ARG A 24 -12.99 0.50 11.97
N SER A 25 -11.84 0.29 11.35
CA SER A 25 -11.70 -0.14 9.97
C SER A 25 -10.94 -1.47 9.85
N GLY A 26 -10.87 -2.24 10.95
CA GLY A 26 -10.26 -3.57 10.98
C GLY A 26 -8.73 -3.60 10.99
N ARG A 27 -8.06 -2.47 11.16
CA ARG A 27 -6.59 -2.37 11.27
C ARG A 27 -6.15 -2.07 12.69
N CYS A 28 -4.91 -2.38 13.01
CA CYS A 28 -4.30 -2.06 14.31
C CYS A 28 -2.98 -1.33 14.09
N LEU A 29 -2.62 -0.46 15.05
CA LEU A 29 -1.32 0.21 15.06
C LEU A 29 -0.36 -0.53 15.99
N PHE A 30 0.80 -0.89 15.47
CA PHE A 30 1.88 -1.50 16.23
C PHE A 30 3.10 -0.60 16.20
N ALA A 31 3.65 -0.26 17.36
CA ALA A 31 4.83 0.60 17.41
C ALA A 31 5.98 -0.08 16.65
N GLN A 32 6.57 0.64 15.68
CA GLN A 32 7.72 0.15 14.94
C GLN A 32 9.00 0.60 15.65
N ALA A 33 9.69 -0.34 16.30
CA ALA A 33 11.03 -0.07 16.83
C ALA A 33 12.05 -0.03 15.68
N SER A 34 12.14 1.11 14.98
CA SER A 34 13.13 1.35 13.93
C SER A 34 13.93 2.63 14.23
N PRO A 35 15.11 2.50 14.87
CA PRO A 35 15.97 3.65 15.15
C PRO A 35 16.38 4.41 13.88
N SER A 36 16.54 3.71 12.76
CA SER A 36 16.91 4.33 11.48
C SER A 36 15.80 5.21 10.90
N LEU A 37 14.53 4.76 10.94
CA LEU A 37 13.41 5.58 10.52
C LEU A 37 13.19 6.74 11.49
N GLN A 38 13.29 6.48 12.80
CA GLN A 38 13.17 7.50 13.84
C GLN A 38 14.21 8.62 13.66
N ALA A 39 15.46 8.26 13.32
CA ALA A 39 16.51 9.23 13.03
C ALA A 39 16.23 10.04 11.75
N ALA A 40 15.61 9.43 10.74
CA ALA A 40 15.26 10.11 9.49
C ALA A 40 14.14 11.15 9.68
N VAL A 41 13.10 10.83 10.45
CA VAL A 41 11.95 11.73 10.64
C VAL A 41 12.07 12.68 11.83
N GLY A 42 12.99 12.40 12.76
CA GLY A 42 13.22 13.20 13.97
C GLY A 42 12.27 12.86 15.14
N PRO A 43 12.52 13.44 16.33
CA PRO A 43 11.85 13.05 17.59
C PRO A 43 10.39 13.48 17.70
N GLY A 44 9.90 14.34 16.80
CA GLY A 44 8.50 14.77 16.77
C GLY A 44 7.53 13.75 16.16
N TRP A 45 8.04 12.61 15.69
CA TRP A 45 7.28 11.61 14.94
C TRP A 45 7.50 10.22 15.51
N GLN A 46 6.47 9.38 15.49
CA GLN A 46 6.57 7.98 15.86
C GLN A 46 6.13 7.11 14.67
N PRO A 47 6.96 6.13 14.23
CA PRO A 47 6.57 5.16 13.22
C PRO A 47 5.70 4.05 13.81
N TRP A 48 4.63 3.71 13.09
CA TRP A 48 3.68 2.66 13.43
C TRP A 48 3.43 1.75 12.23
N LEU A 49 3.42 0.44 12.43
CA LEU A 49 2.92 -0.51 11.45
C LEU A 49 1.40 -0.55 11.50
N SER A 50 0.77 -0.65 10.34
CA SER A 50 -0.69 -0.70 10.20
C SER A 50 -1.26 -2.11 10.06
N ALA A 51 -0.41 -3.13 10.16
CA ALA A 51 -0.73 -4.55 10.13
C ALA A 51 0.18 -5.34 11.09
N ALA A 52 -0.33 -6.45 11.63
CA ALA A 52 0.39 -7.31 12.58
C ALA A 52 1.47 -8.18 11.90
N HIS A 53 1.21 -8.65 10.68
CA HIS A 53 2.07 -9.60 9.98
C HIS A 53 2.77 -9.01 8.76
N CYS A 54 2.01 -8.51 7.79
CA CYS A 54 2.49 -7.72 6.65
C CYS A 54 1.27 -7.10 5.95
N ASP A 55 1.52 -6.14 5.06
CA ASP A 55 0.51 -5.54 4.18
C ASP A 55 0.51 -6.17 2.79
N CYS A 56 1.25 -7.27 2.55
CA CYS A 56 1.25 -7.97 1.26
C CYS A 56 -0.17 -8.27 0.77
N GLY A 57 -0.44 -8.02 -0.51
CA GLY A 57 -1.77 -8.25 -1.08
C GLY A 57 -2.75 -7.08 -0.87
N THR A 58 -2.46 -6.12 0.02
CA THR A 58 -3.30 -4.91 0.18
C THR A 58 -3.10 -3.91 -0.95
N ALA A 59 -4.07 -3.03 -1.19
CA ALA A 59 -4.07 -2.15 -2.36
C ALA A 59 -2.81 -1.27 -2.47
N LEU A 60 -2.36 -0.70 -1.35
CA LEU A 60 -1.16 0.13 -1.31
C LEU A 60 0.13 -0.69 -1.45
N ALA A 61 0.12 -1.97 -1.10
CA ALA A 61 1.28 -2.85 -1.14
C ALA A 61 1.36 -3.73 -2.41
N SER A 62 0.26 -3.87 -3.14
CA SER A 62 0.11 -4.77 -4.29
C SER A 62 0.49 -4.14 -5.64
N LEU A 63 1.15 -2.99 -5.64
CA LEU A 63 1.53 -2.27 -6.87
C LEU A 63 2.76 -2.85 -7.59
N ARG A 64 3.14 -4.09 -7.28
CA ARG A 64 4.08 -4.80 -8.15
C ARG A 64 3.36 -5.04 -9.48
N ALA A 65 3.95 -4.54 -10.56
CA ALA A 65 3.49 -4.88 -11.90
C ALA A 65 3.37 -6.40 -12.00
N GLU A 66 2.14 -6.90 -12.13
CA GLU A 66 1.90 -8.31 -12.40
C GLU A 66 2.76 -8.67 -13.63
N PRO A 67 3.55 -9.76 -13.57
CA PRO A 67 4.39 -10.14 -14.69
C PRO A 67 3.53 -10.24 -15.96
N ALA A 68 4.05 -9.68 -17.06
CA ALA A 68 3.37 -9.72 -18.35
C ALA A 68 2.92 -11.16 -18.65
N TRP A 69 1.63 -11.34 -18.91
CA TRP A 69 1.03 -12.65 -19.11
C TRP A 69 1.72 -13.39 -20.27
N ALA A 70 2.45 -14.45 -19.95
CA ALA A 70 3.00 -15.38 -20.92
C ALA A 70 1.94 -16.46 -21.20
N GLY A 71 1.13 -16.27 -22.24
CA GLY A 71 0.10 -17.23 -22.62
C GLY A 71 0.67 -18.64 -22.88
N ASP A 72 -0.11 -19.67 -22.52
CA ASP A 72 0.24 -21.09 -22.60
C ASP A 72 0.24 -21.66 -24.05
N ALA A 73 0.23 -20.79 -25.06
CA ALA A 73 -0.01 -21.14 -26.46
C ALA A 73 0.95 -22.22 -26.98
N GLU A 74 2.25 -22.07 -26.68
CA GLU A 74 3.29 -23.02 -27.10
C GLU A 74 3.13 -24.39 -26.43
N ARG A 75 2.67 -24.41 -25.17
CA ARG A 75 2.35 -25.64 -24.44
C ARG A 75 1.14 -26.36 -25.04
N TRP A 76 0.16 -25.62 -25.54
CA TRP A 76 -1.03 -26.22 -26.20
C TRP A 76 -0.73 -26.70 -27.62
N ARG A 77 0.12 -26.01 -28.38
CA ARG A 77 0.63 -26.52 -29.67
C ARG A 77 1.34 -27.86 -29.50
N LYS A 78 2.23 -27.96 -28.50
CA LYS A 78 2.92 -29.23 -28.16
C LYS A 78 1.97 -30.36 -27.74
N LYS A 79 0.76 -30.03 -27.29
CA LYS A 79 -0.32 -30.99 -26.95
C LYS A 79 -1.24 -31.32 -28.14
N GLY A 80 -0.91 -30.86 -29.34
CA GLY A 80 -1.68 -31.15 -30.56
C GLY A 80 -3.00 -30.39 -30.68
N TRP A 81 -3.14 -29.26 -29.99
CA TRP A 81 -4.34 -28.42 -30.16
C TRP A 81 -4.31 -27.74 -31.53
N SER A 82 -5.47 -27.61 -32.17
CA SER A 82 -5.60 -26.80 -33.38
C SER A 82 -5.45 -25.32 -33.07
N GLU A 83 -4.95 -24.53 -34.03
CA GLU A 83 -4.81 -23.08 -33.87
C GLU A 83 -6.12 -22.39 -33.50
N ALA A 84 -7.26 -22.84 -34.04
CA ALA A 84 -8.58 -22.33 -33.66
C ALA A 84 -8.92 -22.57 -32.18
N LYS A 85 -8.54 -23.74 -31.63
CA LYS A 85 -8.76 -24.09 -30.22
C LYS A 85 -7.84 -23.28 -29.30
N ILE A 86 -6.60 -23.05 -29.73
CA ILE A 86 -5.62 -22.21 -29.02
C ILE A 86 -6.12 -20.77 -28.98
N ALA A 87 -6.52 -20.20 -30.13
CA ALA A 87 -7.03 -18.83 -30.22
C ALA A 87 -8.24 -18.60 -29.31
N ARG A 88 -9.19 -19.53 -29.30
CA ARG A 88 -10.36 -19.47 -28.40
C ARG A 88 -9.95 -19.52 -26.93
N ALA A 89 -9.06 -20.44 -26.55
CA ALA A 89 -8.62 -20.56 -25.16
C ALA A 89 -7.83 -19.34 -24.68
N LEU A 90 -7.00 -18.74 -25.54
CA LEU A 90 -6.31 -17.48 -25.25
C LEU A 90 -7.32 -16.33 -25.06
N ALA A 91 -8.33 -16.22 -25.92
CA ALA A 91 -9.36 -15.19 -25.79
C ALA A 91 -10.17 -15.34 -24.49
N GLU A 92 -10.57 -16.56 -24.13
CA GLU A 92 -11.27 -16.84 -22.87
C GLU A 92 -10.38 -16.57 -21.63
N GLN A 93 -9.08 -16.85 -21.70
CA GLN A 93 -8.15 -16.52 -20.62
C GLN A 93 -7.90 -15.02 -20.50
N LEU A 94 -7.72 -14.31 -21.62
CA LEU A 94 -7.56 -12.86 -21.63
C LEU A 94 -8.79 -12.17 -21.04
N ALA A 95 -9.99 -12.57 -21.46
CA ALA A 95 -11.24 -12.01 -20.95
C ALA A 95 -11.40 -12.23 -19.44
N ARG A 96 -11.05 -13.42 -18.92
CA ARG A 96 -11.04 -13.69 -17.47
C ARG A 96 -10.01 -12.83 -16.75
N HIS A 97 -8.80 -12.74 -17.29
CA HIS A 97 -7.73 -11.94 -16.70
C HIS A 97 -8.10 -10.45 -16.66
N GLU A 98 -8.73 -9.91 -17.71
CA GLU A 98 -9.23 -8.53 -17.73
C GLU A 98 -10.32 -8.30 -16.68
N GLN A 99 -11.27 -9.24 -16.53
CA GLN A 99 -12.30 -9.17 -15.48
C GLN A 99 -11.68 -9.21 -14.08
N ASP A 100 -10.76 -10.14 -13.83
CA ASP A 100 -10.05 -10.24 -12.56
C ASP A 100 -9.25 -8.96 -12.26
N GLN A 101 -8.59 -8.39 -13.26
CA GLN A 101 -7.89 -7.11 -13.10
C GLN A 101 -8.85 -5.96 -12.77
N GLN A 102 -10.02 -5.92 -13.40
CA GLN A 102 -11.02 -4.89 -13.12
C GLN A 102 -11.53 -5.00 -11.68
N LEU A 103 -11.88 -6.20 -11.22
CA LEU A 103 -12.32 -6.45 -9.85
C LEU A 103 -11.23 -6.03 -8.84
N ARG A 104 -9.97 -6.44 -9.07
CA ARG A 104 -8.84 -6.03 -8.22
C ARG A 104 -8.66 -4.51 -8.16
N ARG A 105 -8.86 -3.79 -9.28
CA ARG A 105 -8.78 -2.32 -9.31
C ARG A 105 -9.90 -1.68 -8.49
N GLU A 106 -11.11 -2.20 -8.57
CA GLU A 106 -12.25 -1.73 -7.79
C GLU A 106 -12.04 -1.96 -6.29
N GLU A 107 -11.58 -3.15 -5.91
CA GLU A 107 -11.20 -3.48 -4.53
C GLU A 107 -10.06 -2.57 -4.04
N ALA A 108 -9.05 -2.34 -4.88
CA ALA A 108 -7.93 -1.47 -4.55
C ALA A 108 -8.36 -0.02 -4.30
N LEU A 109 -9.26 0.50 -5.14
CA LEU A 109 -9.85 1.83 -4.95
C LEU A 109 -10.68 1.89 -3.66
N GLY A 110 -11.42 0.82 -3.33
CA GLY A 110 -12.16 0.70 -2.08
C GLY A 110 -11.26 0.77 -0.84
N ASP A 111 -10.13 0.05 -0.83
CA ASP A 111 -9.16 0.13 0.28
C ASP A 111 -8.47 1.51 0.35
N ALA A 112 -8.12 2.10 -0.79
CA ALA A 112 -7.54 3.45 -0.84
C ALA A 112 -8.51 4.52 -0.30
N CYS A 113 -9.82 4.39 -0.57
CA CYS A 113 -10.85 5.23 0.04
C CYS A 113 -10.89 5.08 1.57
N GLN A 114 -10.76 3.85 2.10
CA GLN A 114 -10.68 3.64 3.55
C GLN A 114 -9.41 4.26 4.15
N TRP A 115 -8.29 4.22 3.42
CA TRP A 115 -7.06 4.91 3.84
C TRP A 115 -7.24 6.43 3.91
N LEU A 116 -7.89 7.04 2.92
CA LEU A 116 -8.23 8.46 2.97
C LEU A 116 -9.11 8.81 4.18
N GLN A 117 -10.11 7.99 4.49
CA GLN A 117 -10.95 8.18 5.67
C GLN A 117 -10.14 8.13 6.97
N ARG A 118 -9.14 7.24 7.08
CA ARG A 118 -8.23 7.19 8.23
C ARG A 118 -7.38 8.44 8.33
N ILE A 119 -6.82 8.88 7.20
CA ILE A 119 -6.03 10.11 7.11
C ILE A 119 -6.88 11.31 7.55
N ASP A 120 -8.11 11.44 7.05
CA ASP A 120 -9.05 12.50 7.44
C ASP A 120 -9.35 12.47 8.93
N ALA A 121 -9.63 11.29 9.49
CA ALA A 121 -9.93 11.14 10.90
C ALA A 121 -8.74 11.52 11.79
N LEU A 122 -7.52 11.14 11.40
CA LEU A 122 -6.29 11.52 12.12
C LEU A 122 -6.02 13.02 12.05
N LEU A 123 -6.18 13.65 10.87
CA LEU A 123 -6.04 15.10 10.70
C LEU A 123 -7.11 15.85 11.50
N GLY A 124 -8.35 15.37 11.47
CA GLY A 124 -9.47 15.89 12.25
C GLY A 124 -9.26 15.76 13.76
N ALA A 125 -8.57 14.71 14.20
CA ALA A 125 -8.19 14.48 15.60
C ALA A 125 -7.01 15.32 16.09
N GLY A 126 -6.47 16.21 15.25
CA GLY A 126 -5.44 17.17 15.63
C GLY A 126 -4.04 16.89 15.09
N ALA A 127 -3.85 15.85 14.27
CA ALA A 127 -2.60 15.71 13.54
C ALA A 127 -2.47 16.85 12.52
N ALA A 128 -1.42 17.67 12.61
CA ALA A 128 -1.15 18.69 11.60
C ALA A 128 -0.77 18.07 10.23
N ARG A 129 -0.15 16.89 10.28
CA ARG A 129 0.34 16.14 9.13
C ARG A 129 0.52 14.67 9.51
N ILE A 130 0.46 13.78 8.51
CA ILE A 130 0.66 12.33 8.65
C ILE A 130 1.70 11.90 7.61
N GLY A 131 2.60 10.98 7.96
CA GLY A 131 3.50 10.35 7.00
C GLY A 131 3.03 8.95 6.64
N LEU A 132 3.14 8.56 5.38
CA LEU A 132 2.87 7.22 4.89
C LEU A 132 4.06 6.69 4.10
N LEU A 133 4.54 5.50 4.43
CA LEU A 133 5.64 4.83 3.74
C LEU A 133 5.24 3.39 3.45
N VAL A 134 5.15 3.05 2.17
CA VAL A 134 5.03 1.65 1.71
C VAL A 134 6.42 1.14 1.39
N ARG A 135 6.84 0.02 1.97
CA ARG A 135 8.19 -0.49 1.72
C ARG A 135 8.28 -2.01 1.84
N ASP A 136 9.10 -2.60 0.99
CA ASP A 136 9.48 -4.00 1.05
C ASP A 136 10.63 -4.24 2.02
N TYR A 137 10.53 -5.31 2.80
CA TYR A 137 11.54 -5.74 3.75
C TYR A 137 12.00 -7.17 3.42
N ASP A 138 13.32 -7.33 3.30
CA ASP A 138 13.99 -8.64 3.12
C ASP A 138 14.34 -9.33 4.44
N GLY A 139 13.96 -8.73 5.56
CA GLY A 139 14.23 -9.23 6.90
C GLY A 139 13.44 -8.45 7.95
N SER A 140 14.03 -8.22 9.12
CA SER A 140 13.35 -7.50 10.19
C SER A 140 12.99 -6.07 9.81
N VAL A 141 11.76 -5.67 10.17
CA VAL A 141 11.21 -4.33 9.95
C VAL A 141 11.95 -3.24 10.75
N GLY A 142 12.70 -3.65 11.79
CA GLY A 142 13.56 -2.78 12.59
C GLY A 142 15.02 -2.71 12.11
N ALA A 143 15.39 -3.43 11.04
CA ALA A 143 16.75 -3.40 10.51
C ALA A 143 17.13 -1.98 10.05
N ARG A 144 18.43 -1.67 10.05
CA ARG A 144 18.93 -0.38 9.55
C ARG A 144 18.53 -0.22 8.09
N GLN A 145 17.87 0.89 7.79
CA GLN A 145 17.45 1.23 6.44
C GLN A 145 17.94 2.62 6.02
N PRO A 146 18.10 2.88 4.72
CA PRO A 146 18.35 4.22 4.23
C PRO A 146 17.14 5.12 4.51
N ALA A 147 17.43 6.40 4.75
CA ALA A 147 16.40 7.42 4.87
C ALA A 147 15.58 7.45 3.56
N PRO A 148 14.24 7.35 3.65
CA PRO A 148 13.39 7.49 2.47
C PRO A 148 13.55 8.89 1.86
N PRO A 149 13.48 9.03 0.53
CA PRO A 149 13.14 10.32 -0.05
C PRO A 149 11.75 10.75 0.43
N GLU A 150 11.51 12.07 0.47
CA GLU A 150 10.25 12.63 0.98
C GLU A 150 9.49 13.37 -0.12
N ARG A 151 8.15 13.26 -0.08
CA ARG A 151 7.24 14.05 -0.92
C ARG A 151 6.08 14.55 -0.08
N ARG A 152 5.56 15.73 -0.40
CA ARG A 152 4.47 16.38 0.33
C ARG A 152 3.21 16.49 -0.53
N TRP A 153 2.07 16.35 0.12
CA TRP A 153 0.75 16.41 -0.46
C TRP A 153 -0.16 17.27 0.42
N SER A 154 -0.95 18.13 -0.21
CA SER A 154 -2.11 18.71 0.44
C SER A 154 -3.24 17.68 0.45
N ARG A 155 -3.87 17.46 1.61
CA ARG A 155 -5.01 16.54 1.72
C ARG A 155 -6.14 16.93 0.77
N ALA A 156 -6.37 18.22 0.54
CA ALA A 156 -7.43 18.72 -0.34
C ALA A 156 -7.23 18.31 -1.82
N GLN A 157 -6.00 17.97 -2.22
CA GLN A 157 -5.65 17.60 -3.59
C GLN A 157 -5.46 16.09 -3.76
N LEU A 158 -5.56 15.30 -2.69
CA LEU A 158 -5.26 13.88 -2.69
C LEU A 158 -6.53 13.05 -2.92
N ALA A 159 -6.58 12.30 -4.02
CA ALA A 159 -7.63 11.35 -4.33
C ALA A 159 -7.18 9.90 -4.04
N ALA A 160 -8.14 8.97 -4.00
CA ALA A 160 -7.85 7.56 -3.69
C ALA A 160 -6.89 6.92 -4.71
N ALA A 161 -7.04 7.29 -5.99
CA ALA A 161 -6.15 6.84 -7.05
C ALA A 161 -4.70 7.30 -6.86
N ASP A 162 -4.47 8.46 -6.23
CA ASP A 162 -3.11 8.97 -5.98
C ASP A 162 -2.39 8.12 -4.93
N LEU A 163 -3.12 7.61 -3.93
CA LEU A 163 -2.55 6.69 -2.93
C LEU A 163 -2.06 5.40 -3.60
N LEU A 164 -2.81 4.91 -4.59
CA LEU A 164 -2.43 3.75 -5.41
C LEU A 164 -1.27 4.07 -6.37
N ALA A 165 -0.86 5.33 -6.50
CA ALA A 165 0.28 5.73 -7.32
C ALA A 165 1.50 6.11 -6.47
N PHE A 166 1.43 5.97 -5.15
CA PHE A 166 2.55 6.27 -4.27
C PHE A 166 3.73 5.35 -4.56
N GLU A 167 4.87 5.98 -4.82
CA GLU A 167 6.11 5.27 -5.09
C GLU A 167 6.57 4.49 -3.83
N PRO A 168 6.76 3.16 -3.94
CA PRO A 168 7.31 2.38 -2.84
C PRO A 168 8.69 2.90 -2.42
N GLY A 169 8.94 2.95 -1.11
CA GLY A 169 10.19 3.41 -0.54
C GLY A 169 10.26 4.92 -0.27
N THR A 170 9.32 5.70 -0.81
CA THR A 170 9.19 7.15 -0.61
C THR A 170 8.24 7.47 0.54
N LEU A 171 8.64 8.38 1.43
CA LEU A 171 7.81 8.86 2.53
C LEU A 171 6.89 9.99 2.04
N GLN A 172 5.59 9.73 2.07
CA GLN A 172 4.54 10.63 1.61
C GLN A 172 3.95 11.38 2.80
N TRP A 173 4.21 12.67 2.89
CA TRP A 173 3.66 13.54 3.92
C TRP A 173 2.35 14.16 3.45
N ILE A 174 1.29 13.99 4.22
CA ILE A 174 -0.06 14.44 3.90
C ILE A 174 -0.48 15.46 4.94
N GLU A 175 -0.66 16.70 4.50
CA GLU A 175 -0.90 17.88 5.33
C GLU A 175 -2.38 18.31 5.24
N ARG A 176 -2.91 18.95 6.29
CA ARG A 176 -4.34 19.29 6.38
C ARG A 176 -4.87 20.18 5.23
N GLY A 177 -3.99 20.86 4.50
CA GLY A 177 -4.35 21.74 3.38
C GLY A 177 -4.82 23.11 3.83
#